data_AF-A0A498HS84-F1
#
_entry.id   AF-A0A498HS84-F1
#
_cell.length_a   1.000
_cell.length_b   1.000
_cell.length_c   1.000
_cell.angle_alpha   90.00
_cell.angle_beta   90.00
_cell.angle_gamma   90.00
#
_symmetry.space_group_name_H-M   'P 1'
#
loop_
_entity.id
_entity.type
_entity.pdbx_description
1 polymer ?
#
loop_
_entity_poly.entity_id
_entity_poly.type
_entity_poly.pdbx_seq_one_letter_code
_entity_poly.pdbx_strand_id
1 'polypeptide(L)' 'MGLRSWARILCQPRADEEPVDQKNYLEELCKPKCVKPLLEYQACVKRIQGDETGHKHCTGQYFDFWSCIDKCVSSTVQLS' A
#
# COMPACT_ATOMS: atom_id res chain seq x y z
N MET A 1 -27.94 44.85 23.64
CA MET A 1 -27.44 43.55 24.14
C MET A 1 -27.67 42.55 23.01
N GLY A 2 -26.76 42.16 22.13
CA GLY A 2 -25.31 42.30 22.04
C GLY A 2 -24.83 41.09 21.24
N LEU A 3 -25.21 41.01 19.96
CA LEU A 3 -24.70 40.03 19.00
C LEU A 3 -23.18 40.19 18.89
N ARG A 4 -22.44 39.46 19.73
CA ARG A 4 -20.98 39.31 19.72
C ARG A 4 -20.75 37.80 19.68
N SER A 5 -20.41 37.27 18.51
CA SER A 5 -19.03 37.22 18.01
C SER A 5 -18.17 36.33 18.90
N TRP A 6 -18.12 35.05 18.52
CA TRP A 6 -16.90 34.22 18.39
C TRP A 6 -17.27 32.91 17.70
N ALA A 7 -17.61 33.05 16.42
CA ALA A 7 -17.30 32.00 15.48
C ALA A 7 -15.77 31.76 15.49
N ARG A 8 -15.34 30.50 15.27
CA ARG A 8 -14.02 30.11 14.74
C ARG A 8 -12.78 30.30 15.64
N ILE A 9 -12.47 29.41 16.57
CA ILE A 9 -11.07 29.24 17.03
C ILE A 9 -10.77 27.74 17.29
N LEU A 10 -10.21 27.09 16.25
CA LEU A 10 -9.38 25.87 16.22
C LEU A 10 -9.90 24.61 16.96
N CYS A 11 -10.55 23.64 16.33
CA CYS A 11 -9.85 22.60 15.57
C CYS A 11 -10.87 21.82 14.73
N GLN A 12 -11.32 22.39 13.62
CA GLN A 12 -11.73 21.51 12.52
C GLN A 12 -10.43 21.13 11.81
N PRO A 13 -10.04 19.85 11.73
CA PRO A 13 -9.09 19.46 10.71
C PRO A 13 -9.68 19.96 9.40
N ARG A 14 -8.86 20.68 8.63
CA ARG A 14 -9.19 21.21 7.31
C ARG A 14 -9.94 20.11 6.54
N ALA A 15 -11.25 20.24 6.37
CA ALA A 15 -12.10 19.15 5.87
C ALA A 15 -11.84 18.80 4.39
N ASP A 16 -10.93 19.51 3.76
CA ASP A 16 -10.48 19.33 2.38
C ASP A 16 -9.14 18.58 2.26
N GLU A 17 -8.55 18.13 3.37
CA GLU A 17 -7.27 17.38 3.36
C GLU A 17 -7.56 15.88 3.47
N GLU A 18 -7.47 15.16 2.34
CA GLU A 18 -7.65 13.71 2.34
C GLU A 18 -6.61 13.03 3.26
N PRO A 19 -7.03 12.14 4.17
CA PRO A 19 -6.09 11.41 5.01
C PRO A 19 -5.17 10.58 4.13
N VAL A 20 -3.86 10.82 4.24
CA VAL A 20 -2.86 10.03 3.52
C VAL A 20 -2.83 8.62 4.10
N ASP A 21 -3.13 7.62 3.27
CA ASP A 21 -2.94 6.22 3.63
C ASP A 21 -1.43 5.93 3.76
N GLN A 22 -0.94 5.95 5.00
CA GLN A 22 0.48 5.70 5.29
C GLN A 22 0.91 4.30 4.84
N LYS A 23 0.02 3.31 4.86
CA LYS A 23 0.35 1.96 4.44
C LYS A 23 0.68 1.95 2.94
N ASN A 24 -0.17 2.54 2.11
CA ASN A 24 0.05 2.60 0.67
C ASN A 24 1.37 3.31 0.31
N TYR A 25 1.67 4.43 0.97
CA TYR A 25 2.94 5.13 0.78
C TYR A 25 4.15 4.25 1.11
N LEU A 26 4.11 3.53 2.23
CA LEU A 26 5.18 2.64 2.65
C LEU A 26 5.33 1.43 1.73
N GLU A 27 4.22 0.89 1.22
CA GLU A 27 4.24 -0.19 0.23
C GLU A 27 4.96 0.24 -1.05
N GLU A 28 4.68 1.43 -1.58
CA GLU A 28 5.38 1.97 -2.77
C GLU A 28 6.88 2.13 -2.54
N LEU A 29 7.30 2.57 -1.35
CA LEU A 29 8.72 2.65 -0.97
C LEU A 29 9.39 1.27 -0.85
N CYS A 30 8.62 0.24 -0.52
CA CYS A 30 9.11 -1.13 -0.32
C CYS A 30 9.15 -1.95 -1.61
N LYS A 31 8.34 -1.64 -2.64
CA LYS A 31 8.39 -2.29 -3.96
C LYS A 31 9.79 -2.37 -4.59
N PRO A 32 10.59 -1.29 -4.68
CA PRO A 32 11.93 -1.36 -5.26
C PRO A 32 12.94 -2.13 -4.40
N LYS A 33 12.63 -2.48 -3.15
CA LYS A 33 13.47 -3.33 -2.29
C LYS A 33 13.17 -4.83 -2.48
N CYS A 34 12.03 -5.15 -3.07
CA CYS A 34 11.52 -6.51 -3.27
C CYS A 34 11.51 -6.96 -4.75
N VAL A 35 12.52 -6.53 -5.52
CA VAL A 35 12.56 -6.74 -6.98
C VAL A 35 12.62 -8.21 -7.39
N LYS A 36 13.38 -9.04 -6.67
CA LYS A 36 13.52 -10.46 -7.01
C LYS A 36 12.16 -11.19 -7.03
N PRO A 37 11.38 -11.22 -5.94
CA PRO A 37 10.08 -11.90 -5.96
C PRO A 37 9.08 -11.21 -6.90
N LEU A 38 9.21 -9.90 -7.15
CA LEU A 38 8.41 -9.20 -8.16
C LEU A 38 8.66 -9.76 -9.58
N LEU A 39 9.92 -9.99 -9.96
CA LEU A 39 10.27 -10.56 -11.26
C LEU A 39 9.78 -12.01 -11.41
N GLU A 40 9.89 -12.80 -10.34
CA GLU A 40 9.38 -14.18 -10.31
C GLU A 40 7.85 -14.23 -10.47
N TYR A 41 7.14 -13.33 -9.79
CA TYR A 41 5.69 -13.17 -9.95
C TYR A 41 5.34 -12.75 -11.39
N GLN A 42 6.02 -11.75 -11.96
CA GLN A 42 5.79 -11.32 -13.35
C GLN A 42 6.06 -12.44 -14.37
N ALA A 43 7.10 -13.25 -14.17
CA ALA A 43 7.38 -14.41 -15.00
C ALA A 43 6.25 -15.45 -14.89
N CYS A 44 5.72 -15.68 -13.69
CA CYS A 44 4.56 -16.53 -13.50
C CYS A 44 3.31 -15.99 -14.21
N VAL A 45 3.02 -14.69 -14.10
CA VAL A 45 1.89 -14.04 -14.78
C VAL A 45 1.96 -14.26 -16.30
N LYS A 46 3.14 -14.06 -16.90
CA LYS A 46 3.36 -14.32 -18.34
C LYS A 46 3.13 -15.79 -18.71
N ARG A 47 3.52 -16.73 -17.84
CA ARG A 47 3.31 -18.18 -18.05
C ARG A 47 1.82 -18.56 -18.05
N ILE A 48 1.00 -17.89 -17.24
CA ILE A 48 -0.43 -18.21 -17.09
C ILE A 48 -1.34 -17.40 -18.02
N GLN A 49 -0.84 -16.35 -18.67
CA GLN A 49 -1.63 -15.44 -19.52
C GLN A 49 -2.38 -16.15 -20.67
N GLY A 50 -1.87 -17.27 -21.16
CA GLY A 50 -2.50 -18.09 -22.20
C GLY A 50 -3.20 -19.35 -21.68
N ASP A 51 -3.45 -19.47 -20.37
CA ASP A 51 -4.12 -20.63 -19.81
C ASP A 51 -5.62 -20.38 -19.63
N GLU A 52 -6.44 -21.06 -20.43
CA GLU A 52 -7.91 -20.98 -20.39
C GLU A 52 -8.53 -22.00 -19.43
N THR A 53 -7.73 -22.96 -18.93
CA THR A 53 -8.23 -24.03 -18.04
C THR A 53 -8.56 -23.54 -16.63
N GLY A 54 -8.05 -22.38 -16.24
CA GLY A 54 -8.24 -21.80 -14.91
C GLY A 54 -7.50 -22.53 -13.79
N HIS A 55 -6.67 -23.53 -14.09
CA HIS A 55 -5.96 -24.34 -13.09
C HIS A 55 -4.55 -23.80 -12.75
N LYS A 56 -3.92 -23.00 -13.62
CA LYS A 56 -2.63 -22.39 -13.28
C LYS A 56 -2.84 -21.12 -12.46
N HIS A 57 -2.10 -21.04 -11.35
CA HIS A 57 -2.11 -19.89 -10.46
C HIS A 57 -0.69 -19.44 -10.12
N CYS A 58 -0.58 -18.17 -9.72
CA CYS A 58 0.66 -17.55 -9.23
C CYS A 58 0.57 -17.15 -7.76
N THR A 59 -0.35 -17.75 -7.00
CA THR A 59 -0.60 -17.41 -5.59
C THR A 59 0.63 -17.58 -4.73
N GLY A 60 1.46 -18.61 -4.97
CA GLY A 60 2.73 -18.79 -4.27
C GLY A 60 3.67 -17.60 -4.47
N GLN A 61 3.96 -17.25 -5.73
CA GLN A 61 4.86 -16.12 -6.04
C GLN A 61 4.27 -14.79 -5.57
N TYR A 62 2.95 -14.64 -5.62
CA TYR A 62 2.25 -13.48 -5.07
C TYR A 62 2.48 -13.36 -3.56
N PHE A 63 2.33 -14.46 -2.80
CA PHE A 63 2.59 -14.46 -1.37
C PHE A 63 4.06 -14.18 -1.03
N ASP A 64 5.01 -14.67 -1.83
CA ASP A 64 6.44 -14.38 -1.63
C ASP A 64 6.76 -12.89 -1.84
N PHE A 65 6.18 -12.28 -2.88
CA PHE A 65 6.31 -10.85 -3.15
C PHE A 65 5.71 -10.00 -2.04
N TRP A 66 4.48 -10.28 -1.63
CA TRP A 66 3.81 -9.54 -0.56
C TRP A 66 4.44 -9.76 0.81
N SER A 67 4.91 -10.98 1.11
CA SER A 67 5.66 -11.24 2.34
C SER A 67 6.92 -10.39 2.44
N CYS A 68 7.60 -10.13 1.33
CA CYS A 68 8.74 -9.21 1.30
C CYS A 68 8.32 -7.77 1.60
N ILE A 69 7.23 -7.29 0.97
CA ILE A 69 6.70 -5.94 1.20
C ILE A 69 6.26 -5.79 2.65
N ASP A 70 5.49 -6.73 3.20
CA ASP A 70 4.98 -6.67 4.56
C ASP A 70 6.11 -6.61 5.60
N LYS A 71 7.18 -7.39 5.40
CA LYS A 71 8.39 -7.33 6.24
C LYS A 71 9.09 -5.97 6.13
N CYS A 72 9.16 -5.41 4.94
CA CYS A 72 9.75 -4.09 4.72
C CYS A 72 8.91 -2.96 5.36
N VAL A 73 7.59 -3.00 5.22
CA VAL A 73 6.68 -2.04 5.84
C VAL A 73 6.75 -2.16 7.37
N SER A 74 6.71 -3.36 7.94
CA SER A 74 6.82 -3.60 9.39
C SER A 74 8.09 -2.98 9.99
N SER A 75 9.24 -3.16 9.32
CA SER A 75 10.50 -2.58 9.78
C SER A 75 10.55 -1.05 9.67
N THR A 76 9.74 -0.46 8.78
CA THR A 76 9.68 0.99 8.59
C THR A 76 8.72 1.65 9.59
N VAL A 77 7.59 1.01 9.89
CA VAL A 77 6.58 1.51 10.87
C VAL A 77 7.11 1.47 12.31
N GLN A 78 7.95 0.49 12.68
CA GLN A 78 8.49 0.42 14.04
C GLN A 78 9.56 1.48 14.37
N LEU A 79 9.99 2.27 13.38
CA LEU A 79 10.96 3.36 13.57
C LEU A 79 10.33 4.76 13.65
N SER A 80 8.99 4.86 13.60
CA SER A 80 8.23 6.12 13.76
C SER A 80 7.55 6.23 15.11
#